data_AF-A0A951XJ59-F1
#
_entry.id   AF-A0A951XJ59-F1
#
_cell.length_a   1.000
_cell.length_b   1.000
_cell.length_c   1.000
_cell.angle_alpha   90.00
_cell.angle_beta   90.00
_cell.angle_gamma   90.00
#
_symmetry.space_group_name_H-M   'P 1'
#
loop_
_entity.id
_entity.type
_entity.pdbx_description
1 polymer ?
#
loop_
_entity_poly.entity_id
_entity_poly.type
_entity_poly.pdbx_seq_one_letter_code
_entity_poly.pdbx_strand_id
1 'polypeptide(L)' 'MKTTLMIDDAVLRQAKQHAAAKDTTVSELVNQSLRAYLHPRVGASGGDHPFVMPVYRPAQERACSVSPAELAALRDEGR' A
#
# COMPACT_ATOMS: atom_id res chain seq x y z
N MET A 1 15.24 -16.74 -6.71
CA MET A 1 16.66 -16.32 -6.64
C MET A 1 17.12 -16.36 -5.19
N LYS A 2 18.35 -16.79 -4.90
CA LYS A 2 18.93 -16.73 -3.55
C LYS A 2 19.85 -15.51 -3.50
N THR A 3 19.62 -14.61 -2.54
CA THR A 3 20.40 -13.39 -2.36
C THR A 3 21.10 -13.42 -1.02
N THR A 4 22.38 -13.06 -0.98
CA THR A 4 23.15 -12.94 0.26
C THR A 4 23.15 -11.47 0.70
N LEU A 5 22.75 -11.20 1.94
CA LEU A 5 22.73 -9.86 2.53
C LEU A 5 23.86 -9.72 3.54
N MET A 6 24.54 -8.57 3.53
CA MET A 6 25.46 -8.19 4.59
C MET A 6 24.66 -7.38 5.63
N ILE A 7 24.59 -7.88 6.87
CA ILE A 7 23.82 -7.28 7.96
C ILE A 7 24.77 -7.09 9.14
N ASP A 8 24.67 -5.96 9.82
CA ASP A 8 25.42 -5.70 11.03
C ASP A 8 25.13 -6.73 12.13
N ASP A 9 26.16 -7.13 12.88
CA ASP A 9 26.07 -8.16 13.92
C ASP A 9 25.05 -7.81 15.02
N ALA A 10 24.92 -6.53 15.38
CA ALA A 10 23.95 -6.09 16.38
C ALA A 10 22.52 -6.32 15.88
N VAL A 11 22.26 -6.01 14.61
CA VAL A 11 20.96 -6.23 13.97
C VAL A 11 20.68 -7.74 13.83
N LEU A 12 21.69 -8.54 13.46
CA LEU A 12 21.54 -9.98 13.35
C LEU A 12 21.24 -10.63 14.72
N ARG A 13 21.86 -10.12 15.80
CA ARG A 13 21.59 -10.59 17.17
C ARG A 13 20.14 -10.34 17.56
N GLN A 14 19.62 -9.14 17.29
CA GLN A 14 18.21 -8.80 17.54
C GLN A 14 17.27 -9.66 16.69
N ALA A 15 17.59 -9.86 15.41
CA ALA A 15 16.78 -10.70 14.51
C ALA A 15 16.68 -12.14 15.01
N LYS A 16 17.77 -12.73 15.54
CA LYS A 16 17.78 -14.06 16.15
C LYS A 16 16.89 -14.13 17.39
N GLN A 17 16.96 -13.13 18.27
CA GLN A 17 16.10 -13.06 19.46
C GLN A 17 14.62 -12.99 19.08
N HIS A 18 14.27 -12.15 18.10
CA HIS A 18 12.90 -12.05 17.60
C HIS A 18 12.42 -13.32 16.90
N ALA A 19 13.30 -14.00 16.17
CA ALA A 19 12.97 -15.27 15.51
C ALA A 19 12.69 -16.37 16.55
N ALA A 20 13.52 -16.47 17.59
CA ALA A 20 13.32 -17.39 18.71
C ALA A 20 12.01 -17.12 19.46
N ALA A 21 11.68 -15.84 19.71
CA ALA A 21 10.44 -15.47 20.39
C ALA A 21 9.17 -15.75 19.58
N LYS A 22 9.28 -15.97 18.27
CA LYS A 22 8.17 -16.24 17.34
C LYS A 22 8.18 -17.67 16.81
N ASP A 23 9.02 -18.55 17.37
CA ASP A 23 9.24 -19.93 16.91
C ASP A 23 9.42 -20.04 15.38
N THR A 24 10.20 -19.11 14.81
CA THR A 24 10.43 -19.01 13.35
C THR A 24 11.92 -18.92 13.03
N THR A 25 12.25 -19.00 11.73
CA THR A 25 13.64 -18.88 11.28
C THR A 25 14.00 -17.42 10.99
N VAL A 26 15.29 -17.08 11.10
CA VAL A 26 15.80 -15.74 10.76
C VAL A 26 15.51 -15.41 9.28
N SER A 27 15.59 -16.38 8.38
CA SER A 27 15.29 -16.20 6.95
C SER A 27 13.81 -15.83 6.72
N GLU A 28 12.89 -16.53 7.38
CA GLU A 28 11.45 -16.23 7.33
C GLU A 28 11.15 -14.82 7.83
N LEU A 29 11.74 -14.46 8.98
CA LEU A 29 11.58 -13.15 9.60
C LEU A 29 12.12 -12.02 8.72
N VAL A 30 13.28 -12.21 8.09
CA VAL A 30 13.88 -11.23 7.16
C VAL A 30 12.98 -11.08 5.93
N ASN A 31 12.53 -12.18 5.33
CA ASN A 31 11.61 -12.12 4.19
C ASN A 31 10.30 -11.42 4.53
N GLN A 32 9.72 -11.70 5.71
CA GLN A 32 8.49 -11.05 6.15
C GLN A 32 8.69 -9.55 6.36
N SER A 33 9.80 -9.15 6.98
CA SER A 33 10.15 -7.75 7.21
C SER A 33 10.38 -7.02 5.89
N LEU A 34 11.11 -7.62 4.94
CA LEU A 34 11.34 -7.07 3.61
C LEU A 34 10.03 -6.94 2.83
N ARG A 35 9.13 -7.93 2.90
CA ARG A 35 7.81 -7.84 2.28
C ARG A 35 6.99 -6.70 2.89
N ALA A 36 6.96 -6.57 4.22
CA ALA A 36 6.23 -5.50 4.88
C ALA A 36 6.78 -4.11 4.55
N TYR A 37 8.09 -3.99 4.36
CA TYR A 37 8.76 -2.74 4.02
C TYR A 37 8.60 -2.36 2.54
N LEU A 38 8.82 -3.30 1.63
CA LEU A 38 8.80 -3.07 0.18
C LEU A 38 7.39 -3.13 -0.41
N HIS A 39 6.49 -3.88 0.20
CA HIS A 39 5.06 -3.81 -0.06
C HIS A 39 4.41 -3.13 1.14
N PRO A 40 4.51 -1.79 1.26
CA PRO A 40 3.61 -1.08 2.15
C PRO A 40 2.21 -1.53 1.77
N ARG A 41 1.44 -2.00 2.77
CA ARG A 41 0.07 -2.47 2.58
C ARG A 41 -0.61 -1.52 1.60
N VAL A 42 -1.28 -2.07 0.60
CA VAL A 42 -2.18 -1.35 -0.34
C VAL A 42 -3.40 -0.76 0.42
N GLY A 43 -3.24 -0.42 1.71
CA GLY A 43 -4.24 0.19 2.58
C GLY A 43 -3.66 0.74 3.90
N ALA A 44 -2.34 0.97 4.04
CA ALA A 44 -1.77 1.61 5.24
C ALA A 44 -1.12 2.98 4.99
N SER A 45 -1.32 3.54 3.80
CA SER A 45 -1.41 4.99 3.66
C SER A 45 -2.90 5.32 3.58
N GLY A 46 -3.39 6.09 4.55
CA GLY A 46 -4.50 7.01 4.33
C GLY A 46 -4.09 8.07 3.32
N GLY A 47 -3.83 7.64 2.10
CA GLY A 47 -3.80 8.44 0.90
C GLY A 47 -4.98 7.97 0.08
N ASP A 48 -6.16 8.42 0.49
CA ASP A 48 -7.40 8.43 -0.26
C ASP A 48 -7.22 9.34 -1.49
N HIS A 49 -6.25 8.96 -2.32
CA HIS A 49 -5.90 9.67 -3.54
C HIS A 49 -6.41 8.76 -4.64
N PRO A 50 -7.71 8.84 -4.98
CA PRO A 50 -8.15 8.27 -6.25
C PRO A 50 -7.18 8.79 -7.31
N PHE A 51 -6.78 7.93 -8.23
CA PHE A 51 -6.04 8.33 -9.40
C PHE A 51 -6.71 9.58 -10.00
N VAL A 52 -6.05 10.73 -9.88
CA VAL A 52 -6.60 12.01 -10.36
C VAL A 52 -6.18 12.18 -11.80
N MET A 53 -7.11 11.93 -12.72
CA MET A 53 -6.89 12.26 -14.12
C MET A 53 -6.99 13.77 -14.30
N PRO A 54 -5.93 14.48 -14.74
CA PRO A 54 -6.02 15.91 -14.99
C PRO A 54 -6.95 16.16 -16.18
N VAL A 55 -8.16 16.63 -15.89
CA VAL A 55 -9.11 17.13 -16.90
C VAL A 55 -8.90 18.63 -17.05
N TYR A 56 -8.74 19.11 -18.28
CA TYR A 56 -8.76 20.54 -18.57
C TYR A 56 -10.19 21.06 -18.33
N ARG A 57 -10.44 21.71 -17.19
CA ARG A 57 -11.69 22.41 -16.90
C ARG A 57 -11.41 23.81 -16.33
N PRO A 58 -12.17 24.86 -16.71
CA PRO A 58 -12.06 26.18 -16.11
C PRO A 58 -12.37 26.13 -14.60
N ALA A 59 -11.65 26.94 -13.82
CA ALA A 59 -11.46 26.83 -12.36
C ALA A 59 -12.73 26.92 -11.46
N GLN A 60 -13.91 27.14 -12.02
CA GLN A 60 -15.13 27.42 -11.25
C GLN A 60 -15.95 26.18 -10.84
N GLU A 61 -15.69 25.01 -11.41
CA GLU A 61 -16.44 23.79 -11.10
C GLU A 61 -15.48 22.70 -10.60
N ARG A 62 -15.24 22.67 -9.29
CA ARG A 62 -14.59 21.52 -8.65
C ARG A 62 -15.49 20.30 -8.86
N ALA A 63 -14.93 19.24 -9.45
CA ALA A 63 -15.61 17.96 -9.54
C ALA A 63 -15.82 17.41 -8.13
N CYS A 64 -17.04 17.54 -7.61
CA CYS A 64 -17.49 16.69 -6.52
C CYS A 64 -17.48 15.25 -7.03
N SER A 65 -16.99 14.34 -6.20
CA SER A 65 -17.11 12.90 -6.45
C SER A 65 -18.60 12.56 -6.57
N VAL A 66 -19.05 12.34 -7.79
CA VAL A 66 -20.43 11.93 -8.07
C VAL A 66 -20.60 10.50 -7.56
N SER A 67 -21.61 10.28 -6.74
CA SER A 67 -21.90 8.96 -6.19
C SER A 67 -22.41 7.99 -7.27
N PRO A 68 -22.26 6.67 -7.09
CA PRO A 68 -22.76 5.68 -8.06
C PRO A 68 -24.27 5.80 -8.35
N ALA A 69 -25.07 6.27 -7.38
CA ALA A 69 -26.51 6.47 -7.55
C ALA A 69 -26.83 7.68 -8.45
N GLU A 70 -26.06 8.77 -8.34
CA GLU A 70 -26.21 9.96 -9.19
C GLU A 70 -25.80 9.67 -10.64
N LEU A 71 -24.76 8.86 -10.85
CA LEU A 71 -24.38 8.38 -12.18
C LEU A 71 -25.48 7.50 -12.83
N ALA A 72 -26.18 6.69 -12.04
CA ALA A 72 -27.29 5.88 -12.53
C ALA A 72 -28.46 6.77 -12.98
N ALA A 73 -28.81 7.80 -12.21
CA ALA A 73 -29.88 8.73 -12.55
C ALA A 73 -29.60 9.48 -13.88
N LEU A 74 -28.37 9.95 -14.09
CA LEU A 74 -27.98 10.63 -15.35
C LEU A 74 -28.06 9.72 -16.59
N ARG A 75 -27.92 8.40 -16.40
CA ARG A 75 -28.05 7.42 -17.49
C ARG A 75 -29.51 7.25 -17.94
N ASP A 76 -30.45 7.41 -17.02
CA ASP A 76 -31.87 7.17 -17.24
C ASP A 76 -32.62 8.40 -17.79
N GLU A 77 -32.07 9.61 -17.66
CA GLU A 77 -32.63 10.86 -18.25
C GLU A 77 -32.48 10.96 -19.78
N GLY A 78 -31.78 10.02 -20.42
CA GLY A 78 -31.54 10.00 -21.86
C GLY A 78 -32.54 9.20 -22.70
N ARG A 79 -33.78 8.96 -22.22
CA ARG A 79 -34.78 8.15 -22.93
C ARG A 79 -36.01 8.93 -23.35
#